data_AF-A0A494W6E6-F1
#
_entry.id   AF-A0A494W6E6-F1
#
_cell.length_a   1.000
_cell.length_b   1.000
_cell.length_c   1.000
_cell.angle_alpha   90.00
_cell.angle_beta   90.00
_cell.angle_gamma   90.00
#
_symmetry.space_group_name_H-M   'P 1'
#
loop_
_entity.id
_entity.type
_entity.pdbx_description
1 polymer ?
#
loop_
_entity_poly.entity_id
_entity_poly.type
_entity_poly.pdbx_seq_one_letter_code
_entity_poly.pdbx_strand_id
1 'polypeptide(L)'
;MARDALDKLKAEGWLSEKVREFDLDEMIQKVFAKPGDSGSEKGPWHNAMLSDIIEYGRMVHAEMNAITDAARFRRSTHGATLYCTTMPCHMCTKLIIAAGIVRVVYVQPYVKSLTSELFKDSVVFEGADNDHRVNFCSLKGVTPAGFKIAFAKNSKRKNSDGSAKSWEKPNALPTFLSTIPYYIELELGALGEFLANPYIKELTQAQSQQA
;
A
#
# COMPACT_ATOMS: atom_id res chain seq x y z
N MET A 1 -23.10 -1.18 2.44
CA MET A 1 -23.25 -0.32 3.63
C MET A 1 -23.99 0.97 3.31
N ALA A 2 -23.49 1.85 2.45
CA ALA A 2 -24.16 3.14 2.19
C ALA A 2 -25.62 3.01 1.69
N ARG A 3 -25.88 2.03 0.81
CA ARG A 3 -27.25 1.65 0.39
C ARG A 3 -28.14 1.29 1.57
N ASP A 4 -27.66 0.42 2.46
CA ASP A 4 -28.38 -0.03 3.67
C ASP A 4 -28.63 1.14 4.64
N ALA A 5 -27.64 2.02 4.82
CA ALA A 5 -27.80 3.21 5.65
C ALA A 5 -28.87 4.16 5.10
N LEU A 6 -28.84 4.45 3.80
CA LEU A 6 -29.84 5.33 3.16
C LEU A 6 -31.25 4.71 3.17
N ASP A 7 -31.35 3.40 2.97
CA ASP A 7 -32.62 2.67 3.01
C ASP A 7 -33.26 2.76 4.40
N LYS A 8 -32.48 2.52 5.47
CA LYS A 8 -32.94 2.67 6.86
C LYS A 8 -33.33 4.10 7.19
N LEU A 9 -32.53 5.10 6.78
CA LEU A 9 -32.85 6.51 6.99
C LEU A 9 -34.15 6.91 6.27
N LYS A 10 -34.40 6.35 5.07
CA LYS A 10 -35.63 6.58 4.31
C LYS A 10 -36.85 5.93 4.97
N ALA A 11 -36.70 4.70 5.45
CA ALA A 11 -37.75 3.94 6.12
C ALA A 11 -38.21 4.61 7.43
N GLU A 12 -37.26 5.09 8.24
CA GLU A 12 -37.53 5.75 9.52
C GLU A 12 -37.93 7.23 9.39
N GLY A 13 -37.96 7.78 8.16
CA GLY A 13 -38.35 9.17 7.92
C GLY A 13 -37.34 10.21 8.37
N TRP A 14 -36.05 9.86 8.49
CA TRP A 14 -34.98 10.78 8.88
C TRP A 14 -34.48 11.68 7.73
N LEU A 15 -35.00 11.46 6.51
CA LEU A 15 -34.64 12.23 5.32
C LEU A 15 -35.63 13.37 5.08
N SER A 16 -35.12 14.52 4.63
CA SER A 16 -35.96 15.64 4.19
C SER A 16 -36.86 15.24 3.01
N GLU A 17 -38.04 15.85 2.89
CA GLU A 17 -39.03 15.56 1.84
C GLU A 17 -38.43 15.58 0.44
N LYS A 18 -37.60 16.59 0.12
CA LYS A 18 -36.89 16.73 -1.16
C LYS A 18 -36.01 15.54 -1.55
N VAL A 19 -35.44 14.86 -0.55
CA VAL A 19 -34.51 13.73 -0.79
C VAL A 19 -35.25 12.40 -0.79
N ARG A 20 -36.41 12.35 -0.12
CA ARG A 20 -37.26 11.16 -0.01
C ARG A 20 -37.90 10.77 -1.34
N GLU A 21 -38.14 11.75 -2.21
CA GLU A 21 -38.70 11.56 -3.56
C GLU A 21 -37.74 10.81 -4.50
N PHE A 22 -36.43 10.91 -4.29
CA PHE A 22 -35.46 10.19 -5.11
C PHE A 22 -35.50 8.69 -4.85
N ASP A 23 -35.24 7.92 -5.91
CA ASP A 23 -35.01 6.49 -5.77
C ASP A 23 -33.66 6.22 -5.05
N LEU A 24 -33.55 5.05 -4.41
CA LEU A 24 -32.38 4.68 -3.62
C LEU A 24 -31.09 4.72 -4.48
N ASP A 25 -31.17 4.31 -5.73
CA ASP A 25 -30.03 4.34 -6.65
C ASP A 25 -29.63 5.78 -7.05
N GLU A 26 -30.60 6.66 -7.25
CA GLU A 26 -30.35 8.09 -7.49
C GLU A 26 -29.73 8.77 -6.27
N MET A 27 -30.21 8.44 -5.07
CA MET A 27 -29.66 8.95 -3.82
C MET A 27 -28.19 8.55 -3.66
N ILE A 28 -27.86 7.28 -3.92
CA ILE A 28 -26.47 6.80 -3.83
C ILE A 28 -25.58 7.58 -4.80
N GLN A 29 -26.02 7.77 -6.05
CA GLN A 29 -25.24 8.52 -7.03
C GLN A 29 -24.98 9.96 -6.57
N LYS A 30 -25.99 10.65 -6.04
CA LYS A 30 -25.84 12.03 -5.53
C LYS A 30 -24.96 12.10 -4.28
N VAL A 31 -25.09 11.13 -3.38
CA VAL A 31 -24.35 11.08 -2.11
C VAL A 31 -22.84 10.91 -2.33
N PHE A 32 -22.45 10.12 -3.34
CA PHE A 32 -21.05 9.86 -3.70
C PHE A 32 -20.56 10.64 -4.92
N ALA A 33 -21.33 11.63 -5.41
CA ALA A 33 -20.98 12.41 -6.58
C ALA A 33 -19.59 13.05 -6.42
N LYS A 34 -18.72 12.79 -7.40
CA LYS A 34 -17.35 13.34 -7.44
C LYS A 34 -17.35 14.69 -8.17
N PRO A 35 -16.56 15.66 -7.69
CA PRO A 35 -16.40 16.91 -8.41
C PRO A 35 -15.85 16.64 -9.82
N GLY A 36 -16.57 17.09 -10.84
CA GLY A 36 -16.18 16.97 -12.25
C GLY A 36 -16.93 15.89 -13.06
N ASP A 37 -17.66 14.99 -12.42
CA ASP A 37 -18.57 14.08 -13.13
C ASP A 37 -19.90 14.82 -13.35
N SER A 38 -20.15 15.27 -14.58
CA SER A 38 -21.40 15.94 -15.02
C SER A 38 -21.76 17.30 -14.37
N GLY A 39 -20.78 18.12 -13.97
CA GLY A 39 -21.05 19.47 -13.43
C GLY A 39 -21.83 19.49 -12.11
N SER A 40 -21.97 18.33 -11.48
CA SER A 40 -22.71 18.15 -10.23
C SER A 40 -21.90 18.64 -9.02
N GLU A 41 -22.60 19.21 -8.03
CA GLU A 41 -22.01 19.56 -6.75
C GLU A 41 -21.46 18.32 -6.03
N LYS A 42 -20.38 18.51 -5.26
CA LYS A 42 -19.74 17.45 -4.48
C LYS A 42 -20.77 16.81 -3.55
N GLY A 43 -20.91 15.48 -3.65
CA GLY A 43 -21.84 14.74 -2.82
C GLY A 43 -21.54 14.87 -1.31
N PRO A 44 -22.57 14.89 -0.44
CA PRO A 44 -22.40 15.15 1.00
C PRO A 44 -21.52 14.12 1.71
N TRP A 45 -21.40 12.88 1.21
CA TRP A 45 -20.55 11.86 1.84
C TRP A 45 -19.20 11.71 1.13
N HIS A 46 -18.89 12.56 0.17
CA HIS A 46 -17.57 12.58 -0.44
C HIS A 46 -16.52 12.98 0.61
N ASN A 47 -15.54 12.09 0.86
CA ASN A 47 -14.55 12.13 1.96
C ASN A 47 -15.12 11.93 3.37
N ALA A 48 -16.35 11.45 3.53
CA ALA A 48 -16.81 10.97 4.83
C ALA A 48 -16.10 9.65 5.17
N MET A 49 -15.84 9.40 6.46
CA MET A 49 -15.25 8.12 6.91
C MET A 49 -16.08 6.91 6.46
N LEU A 50 -17.41 7.07 6.37
CA LEU A 50 -18.36 6.06 5.86
C LEU A 50 -18.00 5.57 4.44
N SER A 51 -17.34 6.41 3.64
CA SER A 51 -16.94 6.13 2.26
C SER A 51 -15.64 5.31 2.16
N ASP A 52 -14.82 5.30 3.20
CA ASP A 52 -13.52 4.62 3.25
C ASP A 52 -13.58 3.29 4.04
N ILE A 53 -14.77 2.83 4.43
CA ILE A 53 -14.98 1.56 5.16
C ILE A 53 -14.65 0.38 4.25
N ILE A 54 -13.72 -0.45 4.70
CA ILE A 54 -13.18 -1.61 3.97
C ILE A 54 -13.75 -2.95 4.48
N GLU A 55 -14.42 -2.93 5.63
CA GLU A 55 -14.88 -4.08 6.41
C GLU A 55 -15.95 -4.92 5.72
N TYR A 56 -16.76 -4.30 4.86
CA TYR A 56 -17.84 -4.97 4.12
C TYR A 56 -17.40 -5.47 2.73
N GLY A 57 -16.11 -5.35 2.40
CA GLY A 57 -15.55 -5.92 1.18
C GLY A 57 -15.55 -7.44 1.22
N ARG A 58 -15.86 -8.09 0.09
CA ARG A 58 -15.71 -9.55 -0.05
C ARG A 58 -14.25 -9.99 -0.22
N MET A 59 -13.36 -9.05 -0.53
CA MET A 59 -11.96 -9.33 -0.79
C MET A 59 -11.19 -9.54 0.52
N VAL A 60 -10.37 -10.58 0.57
CA VAL A 60 -9.40 -10.79 1.64
C VAL A 60 -8.09 -10.13 1.22
N HIS A 61 -7.55 -9.27 2.09
CA HIS A 61 -6.26 -8.64 1.87
C HIS A 61 -5.13 -9.68 1.88
N ALA A 62 -4.03 -9.40 1.18
CA ALA A 62 -2.92 -10.34 1.05
C ALA A 62 -2.31 -10.71 2.42
N GLU A 63 -2.23 -9.76 3.33
CA GLU A 63 -1.71 -9.89 4.69
C GLU A 63 -2.60 -10.79 5.54
N MET A 64 -3.91 -10.57 5.47
CA MET A 64 -4.90 -11.40 6.16
C MET A 64 -4.79 -12.84 5.66
N ASN A 65 -4.73 -13.02 4.34
CA ASN A 65 -4.63 -14.33 3.73
C ASN A 65 -3.35 -15.06 4.16
N ALA A 66 -2.21 -14.37 4.17
CA ALA A 66 -0.93 -14.93 4.61
C ALA A 66 -0.96 -15.41 6.07
N ILE A 67 -1.56 -14.61 6.98
CA ILE A 67 -1.71 -14.98 8.40
C ILE A 67 -2.66 -16.18 8.53
N THR A 68 -3.79 -16.16 7.83
CA THR A 68 -4.76 -17.27 7.90
C THR A 68 -4.20 -18.56 7.30
N ASP A 69 -3.41 -18.48 6.23
CA ASP A 69 -2.75 -19.64 5.64
C ASP A 69 -1.69 -20.22 6.58
N ALA A 70 -0.88 -19.37 7.22
CA ALA A 70 0.06 -19.82 8.24
C ALA A 70 -0.67 -20.60 9.37
N ALA A 71 -1.79 -20.06 9.85
CA ALA A 71 -2.62 -20.74 10.85
C ALA A 71 -3.19 -22.08 10.34
N ARG A 72 -3.71 -22.12 9.11
CA ARG A 72 -4.24 -23.34 8.48
C ARG A 72 -3.18 -24.44 8.37
N PHE A 73 -1.93 -24.06 8.06
CA PHE A 73 -0.81 -24.98 7.98
C PHE A 73 -0.07 -25.19 9.31
N ARG A 74 -0.62 -24.72 10.44
CA ARG A 74 -0.04 -24.83 11.78
C ARG A 74 1.38 -24.28 11.88
N ARG A 75 1.64 -23.17 11.20
CA ARG A 75 2.89 -22.41 11.26
C ARG A 75 2.71 -21.22 12.19
N SER A 76 3.54 -21.13 13.22
CA SER A 76 3.55 -19.97 14.10
C SER A 76 4.04 -18.73 13.35
N THR A 77 3.33 -17.62 13.52
CA THR A 77 3.71 -16.29 13.04
C THR A 77 4.33 -15.44 14.15
N HIS A 78 4.42 -15.96 15.37
CA HIS A 78 5.00 -15.23 16.50
C HIS A 78 6.49 -14.97 16.27
N GLY A 79 6.91 -13.73 16.42
CA GLY A 79 8.29 -13.29 16.14
C GLY A 79 8.63 -13.21 14.65
N ALA A 80 7.67 -13.42 13.75
CA ALA A 80 7.94 -13.43 12.31
C ALA A 80 8.10 -12.01 11.74
N THR A 81 8.69 -11.95 10.54
CA THR A 81 8.70 -10.75 9.69
C THR A 81 7.76 -10.96 8.50
N LEU A 82 6.84 -10.02 8.29
CA LEU A 82 5.91 -10.03 7.15
C LEU A 82 6.45 -9.15 6.03
N TYR A 83 6.50 -9.67 4.81
CA TYR A 83 6.89 -8.91 3.62
C TYR A 83 5.66 -8.63 2.76
N CYS A 84 5.43 -7.35 2.44
CA CYS A 84 4.28 -6.88 1.69
C CYS A 84 4.71 -6.01 0.50
N THR A 85 3.96 -6.05 -0.59
CA THR A 85 4.18 -5.14 -1.73
C THR A 85 3.70 -3.72 -1.41
N THR A 86 2.61 -3.61 -0.68
CA THR A 86 2.00 -2.35 -0.27
C THR A 86 1.90 -2.33 1.25
N MET A 87 2.04 -1.15 1.85
CA MET A 87 1.93 -0.97 3.30
C MET A 87 0.54 -1.43 3.79
N PRO A 88 0.47 -2.27 4.84
CA PRO A 88 -0.80 -2.79 5.34
C PRO A 88 -1.79 -1.71 5.77
N CYS A 89 -3.08 -1.97 5.56
CA CYS A 89 -4.15 -1.11 6.07
C CYS A 89 -4.31 -1.26 7.60
N HIS A 90 -5.05 -0.35 8.21
CA HIS A 90 -5.31 -0.37 9.66
C HIS A 90 -6.02 -1.65 10.13
N MET A 91 -6.87 -2.27 9.29
CA MET A 91 -7.50 -3.56 9.62
C MET A 91 -6.52 -4.73 9.59
N CYS A 92 -5.64 -4.80 8.59
CA CYS A 92 -4.58 -5.80 8.55
C CYS A 92 -3.60 -5.62 9.71
N THR A 93 -3.32 -4.38 10.11
CA THR A 93 -2.41 -4.07 11.22
C THR A 93 -2.89 -4.67 12.54
N LYS A 94 -4.20 -4.62 12.84
CA LYS A 94 -4.78 -5.30 14.02
C LYS A 94 -4.41 -6.79 14.05
N LEU A 95 -4.52 -7.44 12.90
CA LEU A 95 -4.23 -8.88 12.77
C LEU A 95 -2.74 -9.17 12.86
N ILE A 96 -1.88 -8.30 12.30
CA ILE A 96 -0.42 -8.41 12.39
C ILE A 96 0.03 -8.37 13.86
N ILE A 97 -0.47 -7.40 14.62
CA ILE A 97 -0.18 -7.26 16.05
C ILE A 97 -0.67 -8.50 16.81
N ALA A 98 -1.93 -8.91 16.61
CA ALA A 98 -2.51 -10.07 17.29
C ALA A 98 -1.81 -11.40 16.93
N ALA A 99 -1.29 -11.52 15.71
CA ALA A 99 -0.55 -12.69 15.24
C ALA A 99 0.88 -12.76 15.82
N GLY A 100 1.31 -11.74 16.58
CA GLY A 100 2.64 -11.66 17.19
C GLY A 100 3.77 -11.42 16.19
N ILE A 101 3.46 -10.84 15.03
CA ILE A 101 4.47 -10.46 14.02
C ILE A 101 5.16 -9.20 14.53
N VAL A 102 6.49 -9.21 14.56
CA VAL A 102 7.30 -8.11 15.16
C VAL A 102 7.78 -7.10 14.13
N ARG A 103 7.80 -7.47 12.85
CA ARG A 103 8.32 -6.62 11.78
C ARG A 103 7.51 -6.77 10.50
N VAL A 104 7.25 -5.64 9.83
CA VAL A 104 6.60 -5.56 8.52
C VAL A 104 7.53 -4.81 7.57
N VAL A 105 7.85 -5.42 6.44
CA VAL A 105 8.66 -4.80 5.38
C VAL A 105 7.78 -4.57 4.16
N TYR A 106 7.64 -3.32 3.72
CA TYR A 106 6.77 -2.97 2.60
C TYR A 106 7.51 -2.20 1.49
N VAL A 107 7.10 -2.41 0.23
CA VAL A 107 7.73 -1.72 -0.92
C VAL A 107 7.12 -0.33 -1.15
N GLN A 108 5.79 -0.23 -1.13
CA GLN A 108 5.07 1.00 -1.43
C GLN A 108 4.32 1.52 -0.21
N PRO A 109 4.45 2.81 0.15
CA PRO A 109 3.63 3.40 1.19
C PRO A 109 2.15 3.43 0.76
N TYR A 110 1.24 3.27 1.72
CA TYR A 110 -0.20 3.34 1.49
C TYR A 110 -0.79 4.51 2.28
N VAL A 111 -0.89 5.67 1.62
CA VAL A 111 -1.23 6.96 2.24
C VAL A 111 -2.57 6.97 2.97
N LYS A 112 -3.51 6.11 2.57
CA LYS A 112 -4.83 6.00 3.19
C LYS A 112 -4.86 5.17 4.47
N SER A 113 -3.75 4.55 4.86
CA SER A 113 -3.72 3.76 6.08
C SER A 113 -3.67 4.68 7.30
N LEU A 114 -4.64 4.50 8.20
CA LEU A 114 -4.66 5.16 9.51
C LEU A 114 -3.79 4.44 10.54
N THR A 115 -2.90 3.54 10.12
CA THR A 115 -2.10 2.70 11.03
C THR A 115 -1.27 3.54 12.01
N SER A 116 -0.58 4.57 11.54
CA SER A 116 0.23 5.46 12.37
C SER A 116 -0.59 6.26 13.38
N GLU A 117 -1.85 6.57 13.05
CA GLU A 117 -2.73 7.34 13.91
C GLU A 117 -3.40 6.47 14.97
N LEU A 118 -3.87 5.28 14.58
CA LEU A 118 -4.65 4.39 15.42
C LEU A 118 -3.81 3.50 16.33
N PHE A 119 -2.56 3.19 15.96
CA PHE A 119 -1.71 2.22 16.68
C PHE A 119 -0.38 2.83 17.15
N LYS A 120 -0.39 4.07 17.65
CA LYS A 120 0.83 4.78 18.10
C LYS A 120 1.61 4.04 19.20
N ASP A 121 0.86 3.31 20.04
CA ASP A 121 1.34 2.52 21.17
C ASP A 121 1.88 1.15 20.76
N SER A 122 1.48 0.64 19.59
CA SER A 122 1.73 -0.74 19.15
C SER A 122 2.57 -0.84 17.89
N VAL A 123 2.72 0.26 17.14
CA VAL A 123 3.43 0.32 15.85
C VAL A 123 4.43 1.46 15.85
N VAL A 124 5.60 1.21 15.26
CA VAL A 124 6.62 2.22 14.98
C VAL A 124 7.01 2.12 13.50
N PHE A 125 7.30 3.26 12.88
CA PHE A 125 7.80 3.31 11.50
C PHE A 125 9.30 3.61 11.51
N GLU A 126 10.07 2.84 10.74
CA GLU A 126 11.54 2.97 10.70
C GLU A 126 12.18 2.98 12.10
N GLY A 127 11.64 2.17 13.01
CA GLY A 127 12.09 2.08 14.40
C GLY A 127 13.41 1.30 14.55
N ALA A 128 14.02 1.41 15.73
CA ALA A 128 15.19 0.61 16.10
C ALA A 128 14.81 -0.87 16.34
N ASP A 129 15.78 -1.77 16.22
CA ASP A 129 15.55 -3.23 16.31
C ASP A 129 15.13 -3.72 17.72
N ASN A 130 15.24 -2.89 18.76
CA ASN A 130 14.89 -3.21 20.16
C ASN A 130 13.57 -2.58 20.64
N ASP A 131 12.70 -2.14 19.74
CA ASP A 131 11.35 -1.68 20.11
C ASP A 131 10.42 -2.89 20.38
N HIS A 132 9.56 -2.79 21.38
CA HIS A 132 8.55 -3.81 21.69
C HIS A 132 7.33 -3.74 20.74
N ARG A 133 7.19 -2.62 20.04
CA ARG A 133 6.16 -2.37 19.03
C ARG A 133 6.50 -3.04 17.71
N VAL A 134 5.49 -3.26 16.88
CA VAL A 134 5.66 -3.81 15.54
C VAL A 134 6.35 -2.77 14.66
N ASN A 135 7.51 -3.12 14.10
CA ASN A 135 8.29 -2.21 13.27
C ASN A 135 7.89 -2.29 11.80
N PHE A 136 7.38 -1.18 11.26
CA PHE A 136 7.06 -1.01 9.85
C PHE A 136 8.23 -0.34 9.14
N CYS A 137 8.90 -1.08 8.26
CA CYS A 137 10.05 -0.60 7.51
C CYS A 137 9.76 -0.60 6.01
N SER A 138 10.20 0.43 5.32
CA SER A 138 10.28 0.44 3.87
C SER A 138 11.40 -0.50 3.38
N LEU A 139 11.15 -1.17 2.26
CA LEU A 139 12.18 -1.99 1.60
C LEU A 139 13.24 -1.07 0.98
N LYS A 140 14.48 -1.19 1.45
CA LYS A 140 15.63 -0.43 0.94
C LYS A 140 16.28 -1.17 -0.23
N GLY A 141 16.75 -0.42 -1.23
CA GLY A 141 17.50 -0.95 -2.39
C GLY A 141 16.66 -1.40 -3.59
N VAL A 142 15.33 -1.43 -3.49
CA VAL A 142 14.44 -1.70 -4.64
C VAL A 142 13.34 -0.65 -4.71
N THR A 143 13.28 0.10 -5.80
CA THR A 143 12.20 1.07 -6.00
C THR A 143 10.88 0.35 -6.28
N PRO A 144 9.72 0.95 -5.93
CA PRO A 144 8.41 0.45 -6.32
C PRO A 144 8.28 0.07 -7.80
N ALA A 145 8.84 0.88 -8.69
CA ALA A 145 8.86 0.64 -10.13
C ALA A 145 9.77 -0.55 -10.47
N GLY A 146 10.97 -0.62 -9.88
CA GLY A 146 11.88 -1.75 -10.02
C GLY A 146 11.24 -3.06 -9.57
N PHE A 147 10.53 -3.06 -8.43
CA PHE A 147 9.79 -4.23 -7.95
C PHE A 147 8.69 -4.65 -8.95
N LYS A 148 7.94 -3.69 -9.50
CA LYS A 148 6.96 -4.01 -10.55
C LYS A 148 7.63 -4.63 -11.78
N ILE A 149 8.76 -4.11 -12.23
CA ILE A 149 9.51 -4.67 -13.36
C ILE A 149 9.99 -6.10 -13.04
N ALA A 150 10.55 -6.30 -11.85
CA ALA A 150 11.07 -7.60 -11.38
C ALA A 150 10.06 -8.73 -11.51
N PHE A 151 8.86 -8.45 -10.99
CA PHE A 151 7.78 -9.43 -10.83
C PHE A 151 6.70 -9.26 -11.92
N ALA A 152 6.87 -8.32 -12.85
CA ALA A 152 6.02 -8.21 -14.03
C ALA A 152 6.21 -9.44 -14.90
N LYS A 153 5.11 -10.08 -15.24
CA LYS A 153 5.16 -11.26 -16.11
C LYS A 153 5.01 -10.81 -17.57
N ASN A 154 6.15 -10.59 -18.21
CA ASN A 154 6.23 -10.12 -19.59
C ASN A 154 6.10 -11.26 -20.64
N SER A 155 6.18 -12.52 -20.21
CA SER A 155 6.07 -13.69 -21.09
C SER A 155 4.61 -14.15 -21.27
N LYS A 156 4.26 -14.64 -22.46
CA LYS A 156 2.99 -15.35 -22.71
C LYS A 156 2.84 -16.56 -21.76
N ARG A 157 1.72 -16.63 -21.03
CA ARG A 157 1.41 -17.69 -20.05
C ARG A 157 0.63 -18.86 -20.64
N LYS A 158 0.07 -18.66 -21.83
CA LYS A 158 -0.76 -19.64 -22.52
C LYS A 158 -0.26 -19.84 -23.94
N ASN A 159 -0.40 -21.05 -24.44
CA ASN A 159 -0.21 -21.35 -25.85
C ASN A 159 -1.39 -20.78 -26.65
N SER A 160 -1.30 -20.79 -27.98
CA SER A 160 -2.38 -20.32 -28.87
C SER A 160 -3.69 -21.10 -28.71
N ASP A 161 -3.62 -22.32 -28.17
CA ASP A 161 -4.76 -23.19 -27.85
C ASP A 161 -5.41 -22.89 -26.48
N GLY A 162 -4.88 -21.93 -25.71
CA GLY A 162 -5.38 -21.58 -24.38
C GLY A 162 -4.86 -22.45 -23.22
N SER A 163 -4.08 -23.50 -23.50
CA SER A 163 -3.41 -24.32 -22.49
C SER A 163 -2.33 -23.52 -21.76
N ALA A 164 -2.09 -23.84 -20.48
CA ALA A 164 -1.03 -23.20 -19.70
C ALA A 164 0.34 -23.66 -20.20
N LYS A 165 1.24 -22.70 -20.49
CA LYS A 165 2.61 -23.03 -20.90
C LYS A 165 3.34 -23.71 -19.74
N SER A 166 3.92 -24.88 -20.00
CA SER A 166 4.73 -25.60 -19.00
C SER A 166 5.96 -24.76 -18.64
N TRP A 167 6.29 -24.71 -17.34
CA TRP A 167 7.47 -23.99 -16.88
C TRP A 167 8.69 -24.90 -16.92
N GLU A 168 9.71 -24.50 -17.69
CA GLU A 168 10.96 -25.23 -17.82
C GLU A 168 12.07 -24.49 -17.06
N LYS A 169 12.47 -25.04 -15.90
CA LYS A 169 13.52 -24.48 -15.04
C LYS A 169 14.85 -24.20 -15.77
N PRO A 170 15.37 -25.06 -16.67
CA PRO A 170 16.67 -24.84 -17.32
C PRO A 170 16.68 -23.63 -18.25
N ASN A 171 15.54 -23.31 -18.86
CA ASN A 171 15.38 -22.23 -19.82
C ASN A 171 14.86 -20.93 -19.16
N ALA A 172 14.72 -20.93 -17.84
CA ALA A 172 14.24 -19.77 -17.10
C ALA A 172 15.34 -18.72 -16.97
N LEU A 173 15.20 -17.62 -17.71
CA LEU A 173 16.04 -16.44 -17.55
C LEU A 173 15.47 -15.53 -16.45
N PRO A 174 16.30 -14.95 -15.58
CA PRO A 174 15.86 -13.92 -14.66
C PRO A 174 15.35 -12.69 -15.42
N THR A 175 14.31 -12.04 -14.92
CA THR A 175 13.76 -10.80 -15.50
C THR A 175 14.80 -9.69 -15.59
N PHE A 176 15.77 -9.69 -14.67
CA PHE A 176 16.91 -8.79 -14.70
C PHE A 176 18.13 -9.51 -15.24
N LEU A 177 18.71 -8.96 -16.31
CA LEU A 177 19.95 -9.43 -16.92
C LEU A 177 21.17 -8.63 -16.48
N SER A 178 21.05 -7.79 -15.45
CA SER A 178 22.19 -7.06 -14.91
C SER A 178 22.92 -7.93 -13.89
N THR A 179 24.07 -8.46 -14.28
CA THR A 179 25.00 -9.18 -13.40
C THR A 179 26.01 -8.25 -12.72
N ILE A 180 26.05 -6.97 -13.12
CA ILE A 180 27.01 -5.97 -12.65
C ILE A 180 26.24 -4.89 -11.88
N PRO A 181 26.63 -4.55 -10.64
CA PRO A 181 25.98 -3.49 -9.86
C PRO A 181 26.28 -2.11 -10.44
N TYR A 182 25.59 -1.75 -11.53
CA TYR A 182 25.75 -0.46 -12.23
C TYR A 182 25.44 0.75 -11.35
N TYR A 183 24.68 0.57 -10.27
CA TYR A 183 24.32 1.66 -9.37
C TYR A 183 25.54 2.27 -8.66
N ILE A 184 26.58 1.50 -8.35
CA ILE A 184 27.79 2.01 -7.68
C ILE A 184 28.53 2.98 -8.61
N GLU A 185 28.69 2.60 -9.88
CA GLU A 185 29.34 3.45 -10.89
C GLU A 185 28.50 4.69 -11.19
N LEU A 186 27.17 4.54 -11.28
CA LEU A 186 26.25 5.66 -11.46
C LEU A 186 26.26 6.62 -10.25
N GLU A 187 26.28 6.08 -9.02
CA GLU A 187 26.36 6.87 -7.79
C GLU A 187 27.70 7.62 -7.70
N LEU A 188 28.82 6.97 -8.03
CA LEU A 188 30.13 7.61 -8.09
C LEU A 188 30.17 8.72 -9.14
N GLY A 189 29.59 8.49 -10.32
CA GLY A 189 29.45 9.50 -11.36
C GLY A 189 28.61 10.69 -10.91
N ALA A 190 27.42 10.44 -10.36
CA ALA A 190 26.53 11.47 -9.84
C ALA A 190 27.13 12.24 -8.66
N LEU A 191 27.85 11.55 -7.76
CA LEU A 191 28.60 12.18 -6.66
C LEU A 191 29.69 13.09 -7.21
N GLY A 192 30.41 12.66 -8.25
CA GLY A 192 31.40 13.45 -8.96
C GLY A 192 30.80 14.74 -9.54
N GLU A 193 29.67 14.64 -10.25
CA GLU A 193 28.94 15.80 -10.78
C GLU A 193 28.43 16.73 -9.66
N PHE A 194 27.88 16.15 -8.59
CA PHE A 194 27.37 16.89 -7.45
C PHE A 194 28.49 17.68 -6.74
N LEU A 195 29.64 17.05 -6.48
CA LEU A 195 30.81 17.69 -5.88
C LEU A 195 31.50 18.68 -6.83
N ALA A 196 31.36 18.51 -8.14
CA ALA A 196 31.88 19.44 -9.13
C ALA A 196 31.04 20.74 -9.22
N ASN A 197 29.80 20.74 -8.72
CA ASN A 197 28.92 21.91 -8.71
C ASN A 197 29.53 23.06 -7.89
N PRO A 198 29.73 24.26 -8.49
CA PRO A 198 30.35 25.41 -7.82
C PRO A 198 29.64 25.80 -6.52
N TYR A 199 28.30 25.76 -6.50
CA TYR A 199 27.51 26.13 -5.33
C TYR A 199 27.71 25.17 -4.15
N ILE A 200 27.92 23.88 -4.41
CA ILE A 200 28.17 22.88 -3.37
C ILE A 200 29.57 23.07 -2.77
N LYS A 201 30.57 23.42 -3.59
CA LYS A 201 31.93 23.74 -3.13
C LYS A 201 31.95 24.96 -2.22
N GLU A 202 31.23 26.01 -2.58
CA GLU A 202 31.11 27.22 -1.75
C GLU A 202 30.46 26.91 -0.39
N LEU A 203 29.40 26.09 -0.38
CA LEU A 203 28.73 25.66 0.86
C LEU A 203 29.63 24.79 1.75
N THR A 204 30.41 23.88 1.18
CA THR A 204 31.36 23.05 1.95
C THR A 204 32.52 23.87 2.50
N GLN A 205 33.02 24.86 1.76
CA GLN A 205 34.04 25.80 2.23
C GLN A 205 33.50 26.71 3.35
N ALA A 206 32.27 27.19 3.24
CA ALA A 206 31.62 27.99 4.26
C ALA A 206 31.39 27.22 5.58
N GLN A 207 30.98 25.94 5.50
CA GLN A 207 30.83 25.10 6.69
C GLN A 207 32.18 24.75 7.36
N SER A 208 33.24 24.59 6.57
CA SER A 208 34.60 24.31 7.08
C SER A 208 35.25 25.51 7.77
N GLN A 209 34.76 26.74 7.54
CA GLN A 209 35.23 27.96 8.19
C GLN A 209 34.45 28.29 9.47
N GLN A 210 33.35 27.60 9.74
CA GLN A 210 32.50 27.77 10.93
C GLN A 210 32.71 26.69 12.00
N ALA A 211 33.52 25.67 11.73
CA ALA A 211 33.95 24.62 12.66
C ALA A 211 35.39 24.88 13.12
#